data_AF-A0A2E3UWJ6-F1
#
_entry.id   AF-A0A2E3UWJ6-F1
#
_cell.length_a   1.000
_cell.length_b   1.000
_cell.length_c   1.000
_cell.angle_alpha   90.00
_cell.angle_beta   90.00
_cell.angle_gamma   90.00
#
_symmetry.space_group_name_H-M   'P 1'
#
loop_
_entity.id
_entity.type
_entity.pdbx_description
1 polymer ?
#
loop_
_entity_poly.entity_id
_entity_poly.type
_entity_poly.pdbx_seq_one_letter_code
_entity_poly.pdbx_strand_id
1 'polypeptide(L)'
;MKNIFLLVFTCAALFQTQAYSQIINSNPHQSYSENAKQIIWPQLIELSEMLTKFDSETLPHETKLLRKKVGYCRFFIDLFVFTYPIDSPETDYWARYRKILDEGYGTLGDYKDLFDIMDKKSDEIFAEDYDQRILKKLNKKVQKWIKQFHQENRHEKAKIFWENPLHNYTIIRPQNKISKIIWSQVKTPKLSLNLHQILRKIAYDWLLTLKENQSRVFSIHNIYPHGQQEVFHNYRKKMRYLVRLNEFFPFLSRNSEDLVESFQLLDQFVKKFGNLNDHLTAHTYLLEKIEINNSETYQVYLEDLQNKKKKIDQAWESLKEQYNPKLLNLHFSRLLTYFEK
;
A
#
# COMPACT_ATOMS: atom_id res chain seq x y z
N MET A 1 -6.99 -5.59 32.19
CA MET A 1 -6.89 -4.68 31.02
C MET A 1 -6.52 -5.36 29.68
N LYS A 2 -6.43 -6.71 29.59
CA LYS A 2 -6.19 -7.41 28.29
C LYS A 2 -7.44 -7.57 27.39
N ASN A 3 -8.65 -7.45 27.96
CA ASN A 3 -9.92 -7.62 27.20
C ASN A 3 -10.36 -6.39 26.38
N ILE A 4 -9.73 -5.22 26.59
CA ILE A 4 -10.04 -4.01 25.80
C ILE A 4 -9.38 -4.05 24.42
N PHE A 5 -8.17 -4.62 24.32
CA PHE A 5 -7.43 -4.73 23.05
C PHE A 5 -8.09 -5.66 22.04
N LEU A 6 -8.65 -6.79 22.49
CA LEU A 6 -9.39 -7.71 21.61
C LEU A 6 -10.66 -7.03 21.06
N LEU A 7 -11.32 -6.18 21.86
CA LEU A 7 -12.51 -5.42 21.46
C LEU A 7 -12.18 -4.32 20.43
N VAL A 8 -11.03 -3.65 20.57
CA VAL A 8 -10.58 -2.63 19.61
C VAL A 8 -10.27 -3.24 18.24
N PHE A 9 -9.72 -4.46 18.19
CA PHE A 9 -9.43 -5.16 16.94
C PHE A 9 -10.69 -5.67 16.23
N THR A 10 -11.69 -6.21 16.95
CA THR A 10 -12.98 -6.60 16.34
C THR A 10 -13.77 -5.39 15.87
N CYS A 11 -13.74 -4.28 16.60
CA CYS A 11 -14.33 -3.03 16.13
C CYS A 11 -13.63 -2.52 14.85
N ALA A 12 -12.30 -2.56 14.76
CA ALA A 12 -11.57 -2.12 13.57
C ALA A 12 -11.86 -2.96 12.31
N ALA A 13 -12.07 -4.28 12.45
CA ALA A 13 -12.50 -5.14 11.35
C ALA A 13 -13.93 -4.81 10.89
N LEU A 14 -14.83 -4.48 11.83
CA LEU A 14 -16.20 -4.01 11.54
C LEU A 14 -16.22 -2.61 10.90
N PHE A 15 -15.35 -1.68 11.32
CA PHE A 15 -15.20 -0.36 10.68
C PHE A 15 -14.63 -0.47 9.26
N GLN A 16 -13.72 -1.42 9.03
CA GLN A 16 -13.24 -1.70 7.68
C GLN A 16 -14.39 -2.15 6.76
N THR A 17 -15.38 -2.90 7.23
CA THR A 17 -16.55 -3.27 6.41
C THR A 17 -17.50 -2.10 6.13
N GLN A 18 -17.62 -1.13 7.04
CA GLN A 18 -18.51 0.04 6.88
C GLN A 18 -17.93 1.13 5.98
N ALA A 19 -16.62 1.40 6.06
CA ALA A 19 -15.96 2.31 5.12
C ALA A 19 -15.91 1.73 3.70
N TYR A 20 -15.79 0.40 3.57
CA TYR A 20 -15.92 -0.29 2.28
C TYR A 20 -17.36 -0.28 1.77
N SER A 21 -18.39 -0.37 2.63
CA SER A 21 -19.79 -0.34 2.18
C SER A 21 -20.16 0.99 1.51
N GLN A 22 -19.57 2.12 1.93
CA GLN A 22 -19.76 3.41 1.25
C GLN A 22 -19.09 3.47 -0.13
N ILE A 23 -17.90 2.88 -0.30
CA ILE A 23 -17.25 2.75 -1.62
C ILE A 23 -18.04 1.77 -2.51
N ILE A 24 -18.58 0.69 -1.93
CA ILE A 24 -19.44 -0.29 -2.60
C ILE A 24 -20.78 0.34 -3.05
N ASN A 25 -21.26 1.36 -2.34
CA ASN A 25 -22.46 2.14 -2.68
C ASN A 25 -22.16 3.33 -3.61
N SER A 26 -20.90 3.60 -3.94
CA SER A 26 -20.59 4.59 -4.96
C SER A 26 -21.23 4.17 -6.28
N ASN A 27 -21.93 5.09 -6.93
CA ASN A 27 -22.50 4.79 -8.23
C ASN A 27 -21.35 4.85 -9.25
N PRO A 28 -20.94 3.71 -9.85
CA PRO A 28 -19.81 3.68 -10.79
C PRO A 28 -20.02 4.58 -12.01
N HIS A 29 -21.27 4.98 -12.27
CA HIS A 29 -21.68 5.89 -13.33
C HIS A 29 -21.73 7.36 -12.91
N GLN A 30 -21.51 7.69 -11.63
CA GLN A 30 -21.27 9.07 -11.20
C GLN A 30 -19.94 9.58 -11.77
N SER A 31 -19.86 10.90 -11.88
CA SER A 31 -18.64 11.62 -12.23
C SER A 31 -17.49 11.25 -11.29
N TYR A 32 -16.29 11.30 -11.84
CA TYR A 32 -15.04 11.07 -11.13
C TYR A 32 -14.86 11.98 -9.91
N SER A 33 -15.25 13.26 -10.02
CA SER A 33 -15.19 14.21 -8.90
C SER A 33 -16.16 13.91 -7.75
N GLU A 34 -17.40 13.51 -8.06
CA GLU A 34 -18.40 13.11 -7.07
C GLU A 34 -17.95 11.88 -6.27
N ASN A 35 -17.35 10.92 -6.95
CA ASN A 35 -16.75 9.76 -6.30
C ASN A 35 -15.56 10.15 -5.40
N ALA A 36 -14.71 11.07 -5.86
CA ALA A 36 -13.58 11.55 -5.07
C ALA A 36 -14.03 12.10 -3.71
N LYS A 37 -15.13 12.86 -3.69
CA LYS A 37 -15.77 13.29 -2.45
C LYS A 37 -16.14 12.06 -1.63
N GLN A 38 -17.12 11.29 -2.07
CA GLN A 38 -17.67 10.20 -1.26
C GLN A 38 -16.63 9.24 -0.66
N ILE A 39 -15.50 9.05 -1.36
CA ILE A 39 -14.46 8.12 -0.95
C ILE A 39 -13.40 8.74 -0.04
N ILE A 40 -12.82 9.91 -0.35
CA ILE A 40 -11.58 10.35 0.32
C ILE A 40 -11.82 10.86 1.74
N TRP A 41 -12.84 11.68 1.93
CA TRP A 41 -13.05 12.36 3.21
C TRP A 41 -13.33 11.40 4.37
N PRO A 42 -14.21 10.40 4.22
CA PRO A 42 -14.37 9.38 5.27
C PRO A 42 -13.07 8.66 5.61
N GLN A 43 -12.20 8.42 4.62
CA GLN A 43 -10.91 7.76 4.84
C GLN A 43 -9.96 8.65 5.66
N LEU A 44 -9.97 9.96 5.44
CA LEU A 44 -9.17 10.92 6.20
C LEU A 44 -9.67 11.11 7.64
N ILE A 45 -11.00 11.13 7.84
CA ILE A 45 -11.59 11.16 9.19
C ILE A 45 -11.19 9.90 9.96
N GLU A 46 -11.42 8.72 9.39
CA GLU A 46 -11.08 7.46 10.04
C GLU A 46 -9.58 7.35 10.32
N LEU A 47 -8.71 7.80 9.40
CA LEU A 47 -7.28 7.89 9.66
C LEU A 47 -6.98 8.79 10.86
N SER A 48 -7.59 9.98 10.92
CA SER A 48 -7.44 10.92 12.04
C SER A 48 -7.85 10.27 13.37
N GLU A 49 -8.95 9.53 13.40
CA GLU A 49 -9.43 8.81 14.60
C GLU A 49 -8.52 7.64 14.99
N MET A 50 -7.93 6.94 14.01
CA MET A 50 -6.95 5.89 14.31
C MET A 50 -5.67 6.48 14.92
N LEU A 51 -5.28 7.69 14.50
CA LEU A 51 -4.08 8.36 14.99
C LEU A 51 -4.20 8.84 16.44
N THR A 52 -5.40 9.22 16.90
CA THR A 52 -5.60 9.61 18.31
C THR A 52 -5.47 8.43 19.28
N LYS A 53 -5.59 7.20 18.79
CA LYS A 53 -5.40 5.96 19.57
C LYS A 53 -3.93 5.54 19.65
N PHE A 54 -3.02 6.23 18.96
CA PHE A 54 -1.62 5.86 18.88
C PHE A 54 -0.79 6.71 19.84
N ASP A 55 -0.12 6.08 20.80
CA ASP A 55 0.58 6.74 21.90
C ASP A 55 2.02 6.23 22.07
N SER A 56 2.67 6.62 23.16
CA SER A 56 4.04 6.20 23.46
C SER A 56 4.16 4.73 23.86
N GLU A 57 3.05 4.05 24.18
CA GLU A 57 3.04 2.64 24.59
C GLU A 57 2.75 1.70 23.42
N THR A 58 2.24 2.23 22.30
CA THR A 58 1.89 1.43 21.13
C THR A 58 3.12 0.72 20.55
N LEU A 59 3.02 -0.60 20.44
CA LEU A 59 4.09 -1.48 19.99
C LEU A 59 4.15 -1.60 18.46
N PRO A 60 5.32 -1.98 17.90
CA PRO A 60 5.54 -2.15 16.47
C PRO A 60 4.45 -2.91 15.70
N HIS A 61 4.04 -4.08 16.19
CA HIS A 61 3.06 -4.94 15.51
C HIS A 61 1.66 -4.34 15.41
N GLU A 62 1.31 -3.42 16.32
CA GLU A 62 0.01 -2.76 16.38
C GLU A 62 -0.17 -1.72 15.27
N THR A 63 0.92 -1.25 14.66
CA THR A 63 0.86 -0.27 13.56
C THR A 63 0.30 -0.83 12.25
N LYS A 64 0.16 -2.15 12.10
CA LYS A 64 -0.18 -2.78 10.81
C LYS A 64 -1.43 -2.19 10.16
N LEU A 65 -2.51 -2.04 10.95
CA LEU A 65 -3.77 -1.49 10.46
C LEU A 65 -3.65 0.01 10.12
N LEU A 66 -2.98 0.78 10.98
CA LEU A 66 -2.74 2.20 10.74
C LEU A 66 -1.91 2.43 9.46
N ARG A 67 -0.82 1.68 9.28
CA ARG A 67 0.01 1.73 8.05
C ARG A 67 -0.80 1.37 6.80
N LYS A 68 -1.70 0.39 6.91
CA LYS A 68 -2.63 0.00 5.84
C LYS A 68 -3.57 1.18 5.50
N LYS A 69 -4.16 1.83 6.50
CA LYS A 69 -5.03 3.01 6.34
C LYS A 69 -4.33 4.22 5.72
N VAL A 70 -3.12 4.54 6.17
CA VAL A 70 -2.27 5.56 5.53
C VAL A 70 -2.04 5.22 4.05
N GLY A 71 -1.73 3.95 3.75
CA GLY A 71 -1.59 3.46 2.39
C GLY A 71 -2.85 3.62 1.53
N TYR A 72 -4.04 3.50 2.13
CA TYR A 72 -5.31 3.71 1.44
C TYR A 72 -5.56 5.19 1.13
N CYS A 73 -5.34 6.07 2.10
CA CYS A 73 -5.45 7.52 1.88
C CYS A 73 -4.50 8.00 0.77
N ARG A 74 -3.26 7.48 0.75
CA ARG A 74 -2.29 7.74 -0.33
C ARG A 74 -2.83 7.30 -1.69
N PHE A 75 -3.36 6.09 -1.75
CA PHE A 75 -3.92 5.54 -2.98
C PHE A 75 -5.07 6.40 -3.52
N PHE A 76 -6.04 6.77 -2.67
CA PHE A 76 -7.18 7.57 -3.12
C PHE A 76 -6.78 9.00 -3.49
N ILE A 77 -5.83 9.61 -2.78
CA ILE A 77 -5.29 10.92 -3.18
C ILE A 77 -4.60 10.84 -4.54
N ASP A 78 -3.79 9.80 -4.76
CA ASP A 78 -3.16 9.60 -6.06
C ASP A 78 -4.21 9.32 -7.15
N LEU A 79 -5.23 8.52 -6.85
CA LEU A 79 -6.29 8.12 -7.78
C LEU A 79 -7.20 9.27 -8.17
N PHE A 80 -7.46 10.22 -7.26
CA PHE A 80 -8.34 11.36 -7.52
C PHE A 80 -7.58 12.67 -7.71
N VAL A 81 -6.27 12.59 -8.00
CA VAL A 81 -5.38 13.77 -7.99
C VAL A 81 -5.91 14.92 -8.86
N PHE A 82 -6.57 14.62 -9.99
CA PHE A 82 -7.12 15.60 -10.91
C PHE A 82 -8.40 16.30 -10.43
N THR A 83 -9.04 15.87 -9.34
CA THR A 83 -10.24 16.53 -8.78
C THR A 83 -9.88 17.65 -7.81
N TYR A 84 -8.62 17.73 -7.40
CA TYR A 84 -8.20 18.59 -6.32
C TYR A 84 -7.81 19.99 -6.78
N PRO A 85 -8.38 21.05 -6.16
CA PRO A 85 -8.03 22.43 -6.45
C PRO A 85 -6.54 22.68 -6.23
N ILE A 86 -5.99 23.56 -7.05
CA ILE A 86 -4.62 24.06 -6.95
C ILE A 86 -4.73 25.57 -6.87
N ASP A 87 -4.41 26.14 -5.71
CA ASP A 87 -4.36 27.60 -5.54
C ASP A 87 -3.21 28.18 -6.38
N SER A 88 -2.04 27.52 -6.35
CA SER A 88 -0.91 27.71 -7.27
C SER A 88 -0.03 26.45 -7.32
N PRO A 89 0.80 26.23 -8.36
CA PRO A 89 1.71 25.09 -8.43
C PRO A 89 2.66 24.94 -7.24
N GLU A 90 3.06 26.05 -6.63
CA GLU A 90 3.94 26.14 -5.46
C GLU A 90 3.19 25.89 -4.15
N THR A 91 1.87 26.10 -4.14
CA THR A 91 1.02 26.01 -2.95
C THR A 91 0.11 24.77 -2.93
N ASP A 92 0.28 23.85 -3.88
CA ASP A 92 -0.49 22.60 -4.00
C ASP A 92 -0.62 21.85 -2.67
N TYR A 93 -1.77 22.06 -2.04
CA TYR A 93 -2.08 21.56 -0.72
C TYR A 93 -2.09 20.04 -0.69
N TRP A 94 -2.67 19.42 -1.72
CA TRP A 94 -2.80 17.96 -1.81
C TRP A 94 -1.45 17.28 -2.07
N ALA A 95 -0.56 17.89 -2.86
CA ALA A 95 0.80 17.37 -3.00
C ALA A 95 1.57 17.42 -1.66
N ARG A 96 1.42 18.49 -0.88
CA ARG A 96 2.02 18.57 0.46
C ARG A 96 1.43 17.52 1.40
N TYR A 97 0.10 17.40 1.43
CA TYR A 97 -0.61 16.40 2.24
C TYR A 97 -0.20 14.97 1.87
N ARG A 98 -0.05 14.69 0.57
CA ARG A 98 0.42 13.41 0.05
C ARG A 98 1.83 13.08 0.50
N LYS A 99 2.73 14.06 0.57
CA LYS A 99 4.10 13.91 1.09
C LYS A 99 4.10 13.54 2.58
N ILE A 100 3.25 14.15 3.39
CA ILE A 100 3.11 13.80 4.82
C ILE A 100 2.64 12.36 4.98
N LEU A 101 1.73 11.89 4.11
CA LEU A 101 1.32 10.49 4.12
C LEU A 101 2.43 9.54 3.67
N ASP A 102 3.31 9.94 2.73
CA ASP A 102 4.51 9.17 2.38
C ASP A 102 5.45 9.03 3.58
N GLU A 103 5.75 10.16 4.24
CA GLU A 103 6.58 10.20 5.45
C GLU A 103 6.01 9.29 6.54
N GLY A 104 4.69 9.33 6.75
CA GLY A 104 3.99 8.47 7.69
C GLY A 104 4.05 7.00 7.34
N TYR A 105 3.80 6.66 6.07
CA TYR A 105 3.85 5.29 5.60
C TYR A 105 5.24 4.66 5.73
N GLY A 106 6.29 5.46 5.48
CA GLY A 106 7.68 5.07 5.68
C GLY A 106 8.00 4.90 7.17
N THR A 107 7.68 5.90 7.99
CA THR A 107 7.96 5.88 9.44
C THR A 107 7.26 4.73 10.17
N LEU A 108 5.99 4.46 9.86
CA LEU A 108 5.26 3.29 10.36
C LEU A 108 5.81 1.98 9.79
N GLY A 109 6.42 2.02 8.60
CA GLY A 109 7.13 0.89 8.02
C GLY A 109 8.36 0.53 8.83
N ASP A 110 9.29 1.48 8.99
CA ASP A 110 10.49 1.30 9.80
C ASP A 110 10.15 0.79 11.21
N TYR A 111 9.08 1.32 11.82
CA TYR A 111 8.65 0.88 13.14
C TYR A 111 8.12 -0.55 13.13
N LYS A 112 7.24 -0.91 12.17
CA LYS A 112 6.73 -2.28 12.00
C LYS A 112 7.85 -3.28 11.71
N ASP A 113 8.85 -2.89 10.93
CA ASP A 113 9.91 -3.80 10.51
C ASP A 113 10.71 -4.32 11.73
N LEU A 114 10.74 -3.59 12.86
CA LEU A 114 11.26 -4.12 14.14
C LEU A 114 10.58 -5.42 14.57
N PHE A 115 9.27 -5.53 14.37
CA PHE A 115 8.51 -6.74 14.66
C PHE A 115 8.78 -7.84 13.64
N ASP A 116 8.80 -7.50 12.34
CA ASP A 116 8.96 -8.49 11.27
C ASP A 116 10.30 -9.23 11.34
N ILE A 117 11.35 -8.57 11.86
CA ILE A 117 12.68 -9.18 12.02
C ILE A 117 12.67 -10.28 13.09
N MET A 118 11.79 -10.21 14.09
CA MET A 118 11.79 -11.13 15.24
C MET A 118 11.27 -12.53 14.92
N ASP A 119 10.58 -12.72 13.78
CA ASP A 119 9.99 -14.01 13.33
C ASP A 119 9.10 -14.69 14.41
N LYS A 120 8.51 -13.89 15.31
CA LYS A 120 7.63 -14.32 16.41
C LYS A 120 6.16 -13.96 16.13
N LYS A 121 5.22 -14.67 16.76
CA LYS A 121 3.80 -14.31 16.67
C LYS A 121 3.50 -13.08 17.54
N SER A 122 2.49 -12.29 17.17
CA SER A 122 2.17 -11.04 17.86
C SER A 122 1.75 -11.21 19.32
N ASP A 123 1.11 -12.32 19.66
CA ASP A 123 0.66 -12.66 21.01
C ASP A 123 1.79 -13.15 21.93
N GLU A 124 2.98 -13.37 21.37
CA GLU A 124 4.17 -13.86 22.06
C GLU A 124 5.23 -12.77 22.29
N ILE A 125 4.93 -11.50 21.94
CA ILE A 125 5.90 -10.40 21.99
C ILE A 125 5.46 -9.32 22.96
N PHE A 126 6.38 -8.99 23.85
CA PHE A 126 6.25 -7.93 24.85
C PHE A 126 7.22 -6.78 24.53
N ALA A 127 7.06 -5.67 25.26
CA ALA A 127 7.89 -4.49 25.04
C ALA A 127 9.38 -4.80 25.26
N GLU A 128 9.68 -5.68 26.22
CA GLU A 128 11.01 -6.06 26.66
C GLU A 128 11.78 -6.87 25.61
N ASP A 129 11.09 -7.50 24.66
CA ASP A 129 11.71 -8.26 23.58
C ASP A 129 12.41 -7.36 22.54
N TYR A 130 12.10 -6.06 22.50
CA TYR A 130 12.71 -5.11 21.57
C TYR A 130 13.98 -4.48 22.15
N ASP A 131 14.91 -4.09 21.29
CA ASP A 131 15.96 -3.13 21.65
C ASP A 131 15.29 -1.81 22.05
N GLN A 132 15.28 -1.53 23.36
CA GLN A 132 14.61 -0.37 23.94
C GLN A 132 15.10 0.97 23.38
N ARG A 133 16.38 1.06 22.99
CA ARG A 133 16.95 2.29 22.42
C ARG A 133 16.39 2.53 21.03
N ILE A 134 16.36 1.48 20.20
CA ILE A 134 15.82 1.56 18.83
C ILE A 134 14.31 1.79 18.87
N LEU A 135 13.58 1.05 19.72
CA LEU A 135 12.14 1.18 19.92
C LEU A 135 11.78 2.63 20.27
N LYS A 136 12.40 3.20 21.31
CA LYS A 136 12.17 4.58 21.75
C LYS A 136 12.49 5.60 20.64
N LYS A 137 13.57 5.39 19.89
CA LYS A 137 13.97 6.28 18.78
C LYS A 137 12.94 6.29 17.66
N LEU A 138 12.48 5.12 17.22
CA LEU A 138 11.48 5.01 16.14
C LEU A 138 10.10 5.46 16.59
N ASN A 139 9.68 5.12 17.81
CA ASN A 139 8.43 5.62 18.37
C ASN A 139 8.42 7.16 18.42
N LYS A 140 9.52 7.80 18.84
CA LYS A 140 9.66 9.27 18.78
C LYS A 140 9.47 9.83 17.37
N LYS A 141 9.94 9.14 16.32
CA LYS A 141 9.70 9.54 14.92
C LYS A 141 8.23 9.41 14.55
N VAL A 142 7.58 8.30 14.91
CA VAL A 142 6.13 8.11 14.69
C VAL A 142 5.35 9.22 15.38
N GLN A 143 5.58 9.45 16.67
CA GLN A 143 4.93 10.51 17.44
C GLN A 143 5.14 11.91 16.85
N LYS A 144 6.35 12.21 16.35
CA LYS A 144 6.62 13.47 15.64
C LYS A 144 5.78 13.57 14.37
N TRP A 145 5.70 12.51 13.58
CA TRP A 145 4.87 12.48 12.37
C TRP A 145 3.38 12.64 12.70
N ILE A 146 2.86 11.99 13.74
CA ILE A 146 1.45 12.13 14.18
C ILE A 146 1.16 13.58 14.55
N LYS A 147 2.02 14.20 15.36
CA LYS A 147 1.92 15.63 15.69
C LYS A 147 1.93 16.50 14.44
N GLN A 148 2.84 16.21 13.50
CA GLN A 148 2.90 16.92 12.22
C GLN A 148 1.60 16.73 11.44
N PHE A 149 1.03 15.52 11.38
CA PHE A 149 -0.21 15.21 10.65
C PHE A 149 -1.38 16.07 11.16
N HIS A 150 -1.52 16.21 12.48
CA HIS A 150 -2.56 17.00 13.14
C HIS A 150 -2.29 18.51 13.21
N GLN A 151 -1.17 19.02 12.68
CA GLN A 151 -0.92 20.47 12.68
C GLN A 151 -2.09 21.25 12.07
N GLU A 152 -2.40 22.37 12.73
CA GLU A 152 -3.61 23.18 12.53
C GLU A 152 -3.81 23.57 11.05
N ASN A 153 -5.08 23.61 10.64
CA ASN A 153 -5.61 23.97 9.31
C ASN A 153 -5.54 22.92 8.19
N ARG A 154 -4.98 21.72 8.41
CA ARG A 154 -4.97 20.69 7.35
C ARG A 154 -6.33 20.03 7.13
N HIS A 155 -6.94 19.56 8.21
CA HIS A 155 -8.28 19.00 8.13
C HIS A 155 -9.30 20.05 7.67
N GLU A 156 -9.12 21.30 8.09
CA GLU A 156 -9.94 22.41 7.63
C GLU A 156 -9.78 22.69 6.14
N LYS A 157 -8.57 22.71 5.58
CA LYS A 157 -8.37 22.87 4.11
C LYS A 157 -8.93 21.70 3.29
N ALA A 158 -8.78 20.47 3.79
CA ALA A 158 -9.41 19.31 3.15
C ALA A 158 -10.95 19.36 3.26
N LYS A 159 -11.48 19.93 4.34
CA LYS A 159 -12.91 20.22 4.53
C LYS A 159 -13.40 21.36 3.62
N ILE A 160 -12.62 22.42 3.43
CA ILE A 160 -12.94 23.50 2.46
C ILE A 160 -13.06 22.91 1.06
N PHE A 161 -12.18 21.97 0.68
CA PHE A 161 -12.41 21.17 -0.52
C PHE A 161 -13.79 20.52 -0.42
N TRP A 162 -14.09 19.66 0.57
CA TRP A 162 -15.41 19.03 0.70
C TRP A 162 -16.61 19.96 0.45
N GLU A 163 -16.56 21.16 1.02
CA GLU A 163 -17.65 22.12 1.04
C GLU A 163 -17.73 23.04 -0.20
N ASN A 164 -16.72 23.02 -1.10
CA ASN A 164 -16.66 23.95 -2.24
C ASN A 164 -17.65 23.62 -3.38
N PRO A 165 -18.54 24.51 -3.85
CA PRO A 165 -19.48 24.18 -4.92
C PRO A 165 -18.85 23.93 -6.33
N LEU A 166 -17.58 24.28 -6.57
CA LEU A 166 -16.91 24.21 -7.89
C LEU A 166 -16.32 22.84 -8.25
N HIS A 167 -16.93 21.76 -7.77
CA HIS A 167 -16.31 20.43 -7.79
C HIS A 167 -16.30 19.66 -9.11
N ASN A 168 -16.91 20.20 -10.15
CA ASN A 168 -17.16 19.43 -11.37
C ASN A 168 -16.10 19.65 -12.46
N TYR A 169 -14.89 20.09 -12.07
CA TYR A 169 -13.79 20.35 -13.00
C TYR A 169 -12.59 19.43 -12.72
N THR A 170 -11.88 19.05 -13.79
CA THR A 170 -10.61 18.32 -13.74
C THR A 170 -9.49 19.32 -13.94
N ILE A 171 -8.53 19.31 -13.03
CA ILE A 171 -7.39 20.21 -13.08
C ILE A 171 -6.22 19.47 -13.71
N ILE A 172 -5.63 20.06 -14.76
CA ILE A 172 -4.42 19.52 -15.37
C ILE A 172 -3.26 19.70 -14.38
N ARG A 173 -2.51 18.62 -14.15
CA ARG A 173 -1.35 18.60 -13.24
C ARG A 173 -0.08 18.22 -14.00
N PRO A 174 1.07 18.81 -13.65
CA PRO A 174 2.36 18.38 -14.21
C PRO A 174 2.63 16.89 -13.92
N GLN A 175 3.26 16.19 -14.87
CA GLN A 175 3.50 14.74 -14.77
C GLN A 175 4.38 14.35 -13.56
N ASN A 176 5.26 15.25 -13.11
CA ASN A 176 6.09 15.05 -11.92
C ASN A 176 5.35 15.30 -10.59
N LYS A 177 4.09 15.76 -10.64
CA LYS A 177 3.22 16.00 -9.47
C LYS A 177 2.13 14.95 -9.32
N ILE A 178 2.02 14.00 -10.25
CA ILE A 178 1.06 12.90 -10.17
C ILE A 178 1.78 11.57 -9.91
N SER A 179 1.04 10.61 -9.35
CA SER A 179 1.60 9.29 -9.07
C SER A 179 1.99 8.57 -10.36
N LYS A 180 3.30 8.36 -10.58
CA LYS A 180 3.82 7.57 -11.70
C LYS A 180 3.27 6.14 -11.70
N ILE A 181 2.87 5.61 -10.55
CA ILE A 181 2.30 4.27 -10.47
C ILE A 181 0.91 4.27 -11.11
N ILE A 182 0.07 5.24 -10.76
CA ILE A 182 -1.32 5.29 -11.23
C ILE A 182 -1.43 5.87 -12.64
N TRP A 183 -0.70 6.95 -12.91
CA TRP A 183 -0.90 7.80 -14.10
C TRP A 183 0.30 7.83 -15.06
N SER A 184 1.17 6.81 -15.06
CA SER A 184 2.34 6.80 -15.96
C SER A 184 1.97 6.74 -17.44
N GLN A 185 0.92 5.99 -17.79
CA GLN A 185 0.50 5.75 -19.17
C GLN A 185 -0.87 6.36 -19.49
N VAL A 186 -1.70 6.57 -18.46
CA VAL A 186 -3.02 7.19 -18.60
C VAL A 186 -2.87 8.71 -18.64
N LYS A 187 -3.29 9.34 -19.75
CA LYS A 187 -3.43 10.80 -19.86
C LYS A 187 -4.46 11.32 -18.85
N THR A 188 -4.41 12.62 -18.54
CA THR A 188 -5.43 13.29 -17.71
C THR A 188 -6.85 12.86 -18.12
N PRO A 189 -7.68 12.40 -17.16
CA PRO A 189 -9.01 11.91 -17.47
C PRO A 189 -9.85 13.05 -18.05
N LYS A 190 -10.64 12.75 -19.08
CA LYS A 190 -11.63 13.69 -19.62
C LYS A 190 -12.78 13.81 -18.62
N LEU A 191 -13.33 15.01 -18.47
CA LEU A 191 -14.51 15.30 -17.65
C LEU A 191 -15.73 14.41 -17.95
N SER A 192 -15.85 13.97 -19.21
CA SER A 192 -16.95 13.11 -19.66
C SER A 192 -16.84 11.66 -19.17
N LEU A 193 -15.71 11.24 -18.59
CA LEU A 193 -15.55 9.87 -18.13
C LEU A 193 -16.07 9.75 -16.69
N ASN A 194 -16.91 8.75 -16.46
CA ASN A 194 -17.27 8.33 -15.11
C ASN A 194 -16.12 7.58 -14.44
N LEU A 195 -16.22 7.36 -13.12
CA LEU A 195 -15.21 6.64 -12.37
C LEU A 195 -14.92 5.27 -13.00
N HIS A 196 -15.95 4.50 -13.34
CA HIS A 196 -15.78 3.16 -13.91
C HIS A 196 -14.88 3.15 -15.14
N GLN A 197 -15.14 4.03 -16.11
CA GLN A 197 -14.33 4.15 -17.33
C GLN A 197 -12.87 4.52 -17.04
N ILE A 198 -12.62 5.38 -16.06
CA ILE A 198 -11.26 5.74 -15.64
C ILE A 198 -10.54 4.55 -15.02
N LEU A 199 -11.21 3.83 -14.11
CA LEU A 199 -10.63 2.67 -13.44
C LEU A 199 -10.31 1.55 -14.41
N ARG A 200 -11.17 1.28 -15.41
CA ARG A 200 -10.90 0.28 -16.45
C ARG A 200 -9.64 0.62 -17.25
N LYS A 201 -9.46 1.88 -17.62
CA LYS A 201 -8.24 2.35 -18.32
C LYS A 201 -6.98 2.19 -17.47
N ILE A 202 -7.04 2.60 -16.20
CA ILE A 202 -5.92 2.42 -15.27
C ILE A 202 -5.58 0.93 -15.11
N ALA A 203 -6.59 0.07 -14.94
CA ALA A 203 -6.41 -1.37 -14.80
C ALA A 203 -5.79 -1.99 -16.06
N TYR A 204 -6.27 -1.61 -17.25
CA TYR A 204 -5.75 -2.06 -18.53
C TYR A 204 -4.26 -1.70 -18.68
N ASP A 205 -3.90 -0.44 -18.47
CA ASP A 205 -2.50 0.02 -18.58
C ASP A 205 -1.57 -0.70 -17.59
N TRP A 206 -2.05 -0.91 -16.36
CA TRP A 206 -1.30 -1.69 -15.37
C TRP A 206 -1.09 -3.13 -15.80
N LEU A 207 -2.14 -3.79 -16.31
CA LEU A 207 -2.07 -5.15 -16.82
C LEU A 207 -1.12 -5.28 -18.00
N LEU A 208 -1.15 -4.32 -18.93
CA LEU A 208 -0.24 -4.29 -20.06
C LEU A 208 1.21 -4.20 -19.58
N THR A 209 1.51 -3.25 -18.68
CA THR A 209 2.85 -3.11 -18.11
C THR A 209 3.28 -4.40 -17.36
N LEU A 210 2.38 -5.02 -16.59
CA LEU A 210 2.68 -6.26 -15.87
C LEU A 210 2.98 -7.40 -16.86
N LYS A 211 2.16 -7.56 -17.90
CA LYS A 211 2.38 -8.57 -18.94
C LYS A 211 3.73 -8.39 -19.65
N GLU A 212 4.08 -7.16 -20.02
CA GLU A 212 5.37 -6.83 -20.66
C GLU A 212 6.58 -7.12 -19.78
N ASN A 213 6.48 -6.86 -18.47
CA ASN A 213 7.59 -7.05 -17.53
C ASN A 213 7.66 -8.45 -16.93
N GLN A 214 6.70 -9.33 -17.23
CA GLN A 214 6.61 -10.66 -16.65
C GLN A 214 7.86 -11.50 -16.94
N SER A 215 8.29 -11.59 -18.20
CA SER A 215 9.45 -12.39 -18.59
C SER A 215 10.72 -11.98 -17.85
N ARG A 216 10.93 -10.65 -17.72
CA ARG A 216 12.06 -10.06 -17.00
C ARG A 216 12.08 -10.44 -15.51
N VAL A 217 10.92 -10.50 -14.86
CA VAL A 217 10.83 -10.87 -13.44
C VAL A 217 11.08 -12.37 -13.24
N PHE A 218 10.50 -13.20 -14.11
CA PHE A 218 10.64 -14.65 -13.99
C PHE A 218 12.01 -15.17 -14.47
N SER A 219 12.77 -14.38 -15.23
CA SER A 219 14.17 -14.66 -15.56
C SER A 219 15.16 -14.35 -14.43
N ILE A 220 14.71 -13.83 -13.29
CA ILE A 220 15.59 -13.56 -12.14
C ILE A 220 16.00 -14.89 -11.50
N HIS A 221 17.24 -15.30 -11.77
CA HIS A 221 17.85 -16.47 -11.12
C HIS A 221 18.30 -16.17 -9.69
N ASN A 222 18.74 -14.94 -9.44
CA ASN A 222 19.20 -14.49 -8.14
C ASN A 222 18.54 -13.15 -7.80
N ILE A 223 17.72 -13.15 -6.75
CA ILE A 223 16.97 -11.97 -6.29
C ILE A 223 17.76 -11.09 -5.31
N TYR A 224 18.94 -11.51 -4.85
CA TYR A 224 19.73 -10.74 -3.87
C TYR A 224 20.30 -9.41 -4.40
N PRO A 225 20.78 -9.28 -5.66
CA PRO A 225 21.33 -8.01 -6.14
C PRO A 225 20.29 -6.89 -6.09
N HIS A 226 20.67 -5.71 -5.61
CA HIS A 226 19.77 -4.57 -5.43
C HIS A 226 18.95 -4.24 -6.69
N GLY A 227 19.58 -4.26 -7.87
CA GLY A 227 18.87 -4.00 -9.14
C GLY A 227 17.78 -5.03 -9.46
N GLN A 228 17.96 -6.30 -9.06
CA GLN A 228 16.94 -7.34 -9.25
C GLN A 228 15.82 -7.23 -8.20
N GLN A 229 16.17 -6.89 -6.96
CA GLN A 229 15.18 -6.59 -5.92
C GLN A 229 14.26 -5.45 -6.34
N GLU A 230 14.79 -4.39 -6.97
CA GLU A 230 13.99 -3.25 -7.41
C GLU A 230 13.00 -3.63 -8.52
N VAL A 231 13.44 -4.42 -9.52
CA VAL A 231 12.57 -4.94 -10.58
C VAL A 231 11.44 -5.77 -9.98
N PHE A 232 11.79 -6.69 -9.09
CA PHE A 232 10.84 -7.53 -8.36
C PHE A 232 9.86 -6.69 -7.53
N HIS A 233 10.37 -5.71 -6.78
CA HIS A 233 9.58 -4.84 -5.91
C HIS A 233 8.57 -4.01 -6.71
N ASN A 234 8.99 -3.41 -7.81
CA ASN A 234 8.14 -2.60 -8.67
C ASN A 234 7.02 -3.43 -9.30
N TYR A 235 7.33 -4.65 -9.75
CA TYR A 235 6.35 -5.60 -10.27
C TYR A 235 5.30 -5.97 -9.22
N ARG A 236 5.74 -6.39 -8.02
CA ARG A 236 4.86 -6.70 -6.87
C ARG A 236 3.97 -5.51 -6.51
N LYS A 237 4.56 -4.30 -6.48
CA LYS A 237 3.86 -3.08 -6.13
C LYS A 237 2.73 -2.84 -7.12
N LYS A 238 3.00 -2.82 -8.42
CA LYS A 238 1.96 -2.60 -9.44
C LYS A 238 0.84 -3.66 -9.38
N MET A 239 1.19 -4.93 -9.18
CA MET A 239 0.18 -5.98 -9.03
C MET A 239 -0.68 -5.82 -7.78
N ARG A 240 -0.09 -5.41 -6.64
CA ARG A 240 -0.85 -5.08 -5.44
C ARG A 240 -1.83 -3.93 -5.67
N TYR A 241 -1.42 -2.91 -6.42
CA TYR A 241 -2.31 -1.79 -6.76
C TYR A 241 -3.49 -2.29 -7.62
N LEU A 242 -3.26 -3.18 -8.58
CA LEU A 242 -4.31 -3.79 -9.39
C LEU A 242 -5.29 -4.61 -8.53
N VAL A 243 -4.79 -5.46 -7.63
CA VAL A 243 -5.64 -6.23 -6.69
C VAL A 243 -6.45 -5.28 -5.80
N ARG A 244 -5.79 -4.26 -5.22
CA ARG A 244 -6.46 -3.26 -4.38
C ARG A 244 -7.53 -2.47 -5.12
N LEU A 245 -7.30 -2.19 -6.40
CA LEU A 245 -8.30 -1.52 -7.21
C LEU A 245 -9.60 -2.34 -7.25
N ASN A 246 -9.51 -3.66 -7.40
CA ASN A 246 -10.67 -4.54 -7.33
C ASN A 246 -11.23 -4.68 -5.90
N GLU A 247 -10.38 -4.69 -4.87
CA GLU A 247 -10.84 -4.69 -3.46
C GLU A 247 -11.69 -3.45 -3.15
N PHE A 248 -11.25 -2.26 -3.59
CA PHE A 248 -11.97 -1.01 -3.38
C PHE A 248 -13.19 -0.90 -4.30
N PHE A 249 -13.08 -1.36 -5.54
CA PHE A 249 -14.11 -1.19 -6.56
C PHE A 249 -14.54 -2.55 -7.13
N PRO A 250 -15.24 -3.38 -6.33
CA PRO A 250 -15.60 -4.74 -6.74
C PRO A 250 -16.53 -4.79 -7.95
N PHE A 251 -17.19 -3.69 -8.32
CA PHE A 251 -17.96 -3.60 -9.56
C PHE A 251 -17.12 -3.87 -10.82
N LEU A 252 -15.79 -3.76 -10.75
CA LEU A 252 -14.88 -4.09 -11.85
C LEU A 252 -14.85 -5.60 -12.17
N SER A 253 -15.26 -6.48 -11.24
CA SER A 253 -15.23 -7.93 -11.46
C SER A 253 -16.52 -8.65 -11.05
N ARG A 254 -17.37 -8.07 -10.19
CA ARG A 254 -18.53 -8.76 -9.56
C ARG A 254 -19.52 -9.41 -10.52
N ASN A 255 -19.54 -8.99 -11.78
CA ASN A 255 -20.44 -9.50 -12.80
C ASN A 255 -19.81 -10.64 -13.64
N SER A 256 -18.63 -11.15 -13.28
CA SER A 256 -17.96 -12.23 -14.00
C SER A 256 -17.11 -13.09 -13.06
N GLU A 257 -17.47 -14.36 -12.95
CA GLU A 257 -16.76 -15.36 -12.15
C GLU A 257 -15.28 -15.48 -12.58
N ASP A 258 -15.00 -15.49 -13.88
CA ASP A 258 -13.64 -15.55 -14.44
C ASP A 258 -12.76 -14.39 -13.98
N LEU A 259 -13.33 -13.18 -13.84
CA LEU A 259 -12.59 -12.01 -13.35
C LEU A 259 -12.33 -12.12 -11.86
N VAL A 260 -13.32 -12.57 -11.08
CA VAL A 260 -13.16 -12.81 -9.64
C VAL A 260 -12.06 -13.84 -9.39
N GLU A 261 -12.09 -14.97 -10.10
CA GLU A 261 -11.04 -15.99 -10.05
C GLU A 261 -9.66 -15.39 -10.38
N SER A 262 -9.58 -14.59 -11.45
CA SER A 262 -8.31 -13.96 -11.85
C SER A 262 -7.78 -13.01 -10.78
N PHE A 263 -8.62 -12.18 -10.18
CA PHE A 263 -8.20 -11.29 -9.08
C PHE A 263 -7.83 -12.05 -7.81
N GLN A 264 -8.51 -13.15 -7.49
CA GLN A 264 -8.14 -14.01 -6.36
C GLN A 264 -6.76 -14.64 -6.56
N LEU A 265 -6.46 -15.12 -7.77
CA LEU A 265 -5.15 -15.66 -8.10
C LEU A 265 -4.05 -14.59 -7.97
N LEU A 266 -4.29 -13.37 -8.48
CA LEU A 266 -3.35 -12.26 -8.32
C LEU A 266 -3.15 -11.84 -6.87
N ASP A 267 -4.20 -11.86 -6.03
CA ASP A 267 -4.09 -11.59 -4.59
C ASP A 267 -3.23 -12.65 -3.88
N GLN A 268 -3.47 -13.93 -4.16
CA GLN A 268 -2.66 -15.02 -3.61
C GLN A 268 -1.19 -14.89 -4.03
N PHE A 269 -0.93 -14.56 -5.30
CA PHE A 269 0.40 -14.27 -5.81
C PHE A 269 1.05 -13.10 -5.05
N VAL A 270 0.36 -11.96 -4.91
CA VAL A 270 0.86 -10.78 -4.19
C VAL A 270 1.18 -11.09 -2.72
N LYS A 271 0.38 -11.94 -2.06
CA LYS A 271 0.64 -12.41 -0.68
C LYS A 271 1.92 -13.25 -0.61
N LYS A 272 2.09 -14.23 -1.50
CA LYS A 272 3.32 -15.06 -1.57
C LYS A 272 4.55 -14.20 -1.89
N PHE A 273 4.44 -13.28 -2.85
CA PHE A 273 5.46 -12.26 -3.12
C PHE A 273 5.77 -11.39 -1.90
N GLY A 274 4.77 -11.13 -1.07
CA GLY A 274 4.93 -10.41 0.18
C GLY A 274 5.80 -11.13 1.18
N ASN A 275 5.52 -12.39 1.43
CA ASN A 275 6.31 -13.21 2.34
C ASN A 275 7.79 -13.28 1.89
N LEU A 276 8.02 -13.45 0.58
CA LEU A 276 9.37 -13.43 0.01
C LEU A 276 10.07 -12.09 0.23
N ASN A 277 9.37 -10.97 -0.01
CA ASN A 277 9.90 -9.63 0.24
C ASN A 277 10.23 -9.41 1.73
N ASP A 278 9.41 -9.93 2.64
CA ASP A 278 9.63 -9.78 4.07
C ASP A 278 10.89 -10.54 4.52
N HIS A 279 11.15 -11.72 3.95
CA HIS A 279 12.43 -12.43 4.14
C HIS A 279 13.61 -11.67 3.55
N LEU A 280 13.48 -11.05 2.37
CA LEU A 280 14.52 -10.22 1.77
C LEU A 280 14.85 -9.00 2.63
N THR A 281 13.84 -8.29 3.13
CA THR A 281 14.05 -7.16 4.04
C THR A 281 14.79 -7.61 5.31
N ALA A 282 14.37 -8.72 5.92
CA ALA A 282 15.06 -9.27 7.09
C ALA A 282 16.51 -9.66 6.80
N HIS A 283 16.78 -10.26 5.63
CA HIS A 283 18.13 -10.61 5.20
C HIS A 283 19.02 -9.36 5.01
N THR A 284 18.53 -8.32 4.33
CA THR A 284 19.26 -7.05 4.16
C THR A 284 19.56 -6.40 5.51
N TYR A 285 18.61 -6.40 6.44
CA TYR A 285 18.82 -5.88 7.79
C TYR A 285 19.92 -6.64 8.55
N LEU A 286 19.93 -7.97 8.46
CA LEU A 286 20.94 -8.80 9.12
C LEU A 286 22.34 -8.51 8.54
N LEU A 287 22.47 -8.34 7.22
CA LEU A 287 23.74 -7.93 6.60
C LEU A 287 24.26 -6.60 7.17
N GLU A 288 23.40 -5.58 7.24
CA GLU A 288 23.77 -4.28 7.81
C GLU A 288 24.21 -4.40 9.29
N LYS A 289 23.60 -5.30 10.06
CA LYS A 289 23.99 -5.54 11.47
C LYS A 289 25.31 -6.26 11.63
N ILE A 290 25.60 -7.21 10.73
CA ILE A 290 26.86 -7.95 10.69
C ILE A 290 28.01 -7.00 10.36
N GLU A 291 27.83 -6.06 9.42
CA GLU A 291 28.84 -5.06 9.06
C GLU A 291 29.20 -4.11 10.23
N ILE A 292 28.27 -3.89 11.16
CA ILE A 292 28.45 -2.96 12.28
C ILE A 292 29.05 -3.63 13.53
N ASN A 293 28.92 -4.95 13.70
CA ASN A 293 29.27 -5.65 14.93
C ASN A 293 30.41 -6.68 14.75
N ASN A 294 31.52 -6.49 15.49
CA ASN A 294 32.69 -7.39 15.47
C ASN A 294 32.74 -8.39 16.66
N SER A 295 31.63 -8.67 17.35
CA SER A 295 31.60 -9.44 18.61
C SER A 295 30.95 -10.83 18.48
N GLU A 296 30.85 -11.58 19.59
CA GLU A 296 30.23 -12.92 19.69
C GLU A 296 28.81 -13.04 19.07
N THR A 297 28.06 -11.95 18.96
CA THR A 297 26.76 -11.92 18.27
C THR A 297 26.86 -12.11 16.74
N TYR A 298 28.06 -11.98 16.17
CA TYR A 298 28.34 -12.17 14.75
C TYR A 298 27.98 -13.57 14.25
N GLN A 299 28.31 -14.61 15.02
CA GLN A 299 28.02 -16.00 14.62
C GLN A 299 26.52 -16.29 14.60
N VAL A 300 25.78 -15.78 15.60
CA VAL A 300 24.31 -15.89 15.65
C VAL A 300 23.68 -15.20 14.44
N TYR A 301 24.13 -14.00 14.09
CA TYR A 301 23.62 -13.30 12.90
C TYR A 301 23.97 -14.00 11.59
N LEU A 302 25.14 -14.64 11.48
CA LEU A 302 25.49 -15.43 10.31
C LEU A 302 24.60 -16.64 10.12
N GLU A 303 24.29 -17.37 11.19
CA GLU A 303 23.37 -18.51 11.14
C GLU A 303 21.96 -18.07 10.72
N ASP A 304 21.45 -17.00 11.33
CA ASP A 304 20.16 -16.40 10.95
C ASP A 304 20.14 -15.96 9.48
N LEU A 305 21.22 -15.33 9.01
CA LEU A 305 21.36 -14.89 7.62
C LEU A 305 21.29 -16.09 6.66
N GLN A 306 22.01 -17.17 6.94
CA GLN A 306 21.98 -18.40 6.13
C GLN A 306 20.58 -19.04 6.13
N ASN A 307 19.92 -19.08 7.28
CA ASN A 307 18.56 -19.58 7.40
C ASN A 307 17.55 -18.73 6.60
N LYS A 308 17.64 -17.40 6.66
CA LYS A 308 16.80 -16.50 5.84
C LYS A 308 17.10 -16.65 4.36
N LYS A 309 18.37 -16.81 3.96
CA LYS A 309 18.77 -17.09 2.58
C LYS A 309 18.08 -18.35 2.05
N LYS A 310 18.16 -19.47 2.79
CA LYS A 310 17.47 -20.72 2.45
C LYS A 310 15.95 -20.55 2.30
N LYS A 311 15.30 -19.81 3.23
CA LYS A 311 13.86 -19.50 3.14
C LYS A 311 13.51 -18.69 1.89
N ILE A 312 14.35 -17.72 1.51
CA ILE A 312 14.19 -16.91 0.28
C ILE A 312 14.27 -17.80 -0.96
N ASP A 313 15.30 -18.63 -1.08
CA ASP A 313 15.50 -19.51 -2.23
C ASP A 313 14.32 -20.49 -2.39
N GLN A 314 13.89 -21.12 -1.29
CA GLN A 314 12.74 -22.02 -1.28
C GLN A 314 11.42 -21.31 -1.65
N ALA A 315 11.19 -20.12 -1.09
CA ALA A 315 10.00 -19.34 -1.38
C ALA A 315 9.97 -18.84 -2.83
N TRP A 316 11.13 -18.50 -3.41
CA TRP A 316 11.25 -18.06 -4.79
C TRP A 316 10.98 -19.20 -5.78
N GLU A 317 11.56 -20.38 -5.55
CA GLU A 317 11.32 -21.54 -6.41
C GLU A 317 9.88 -22.05 -6.32
N SER A 318 9.32 -22.15 -5.11
CA SER A 318 7.91 -22.51 -4.92
C SER A 318 6.96 -21.55 -5.64
N LEU A 319 7.30 -20.27 -5.65
CA LEU A 319 6.50 -19.24 -6.31
C LEU A 319 6.55 -19.36 -7.84
N LYS A 320 7.73 -19.67 -8.42
CA LYS A 320 7.85 -19.93 -9.87
C LYS A 320 7.09 -21.17 -10.30
N GLU A 321 7.14 -22.23 -9.48
CA GLU A 321 6.44 -23.48 -9.74
C GLU A 321 4.92 -23.28 -9.69
N GLN A 322 4.41 -22.66 -8.62
CA GLN A 322 2.98 -22.44 -8.42
C GLN A 322 2.39 -21.46 -9.43
N TYR A 323 3.13 -20.40 -9.79
CA TYR A 323 2.64 -19.31 -10.65
C TYR A 323 3.50 -19.19 -11.90
N ASN A 324 3.62 -20.29 -12.64
CA ASN A 324 4.40 -20.29 -13.86
C ASN A 324 3.91 -19.19 -14.84
N PRO A 325 4.81 -18.68 -15.71
CA PRO A 325 4.45 -17.57 -16.59
C PRO A 325 3.21 -17.80 -17.46
N LYS A 326 2.93 -19.04 -17.89
CA LYS A 326 1.77 -19.38 -18.73
C LYS A 326 0.46 -19.15 -17.98
N LEU A 327 0.37 -19.59 -16.72
CA LEU A 327 -0.82 -19.42 -15.87
C LEU A 327 -1.13 -17.94 -15.67
N LEU A 328 -0.14 -17.14 -15.26
CA LEU A 328 -0.32 -15.70 -15.10
C LEU A 328 -0.70 -15.01 -16.42
N ASN A 329 -0.13 -15.43 -17.56
CA ASN A 329 -0.46 -14.86 -18.86
C ASN A 329 -1.91 -15.13 -19.27
N LEU A 330 -2.46 -16.30 -18.90
CA LEU A 330 -3.88 -16.62 -19.09
C LEU A 330 -4.75 -15.62 -18.34
N HIS A 331 -4.51 -15.41 -17.05
CA HIS A 331 -5.28 -14.47 -16.23
C HIS A 331 -5.10 -13.02 -16.67
N PHE A 332 -3.88 -12.60 -17.03
CA PHE A 332 -3.66 -11.27 -17.61
C PHE A 332 -4.43 -11.07 -18.91
N SER A 333 -4.47 -12.08 -19.78
CA SER A 333 -5.17 -11.97 -21.07
C SER A 333 -6.69 -11.92 -20.89
N ARG A 334 -7.25 -12.69 -19.94
CA ARG A 334 -8.67 -12.59 -19.53
C ARG A 334 -9.01 -11.18 -19.05
N LEU A 335 -8.23 -10.64 -18.11
CA LEU A 335 -8.45 -9.30 -17.55
C LEU A 335 -8.29 -8.20 -18.62
N LEU A 336 -7.27 -8.30 -19.49
CA LEU A 336 -7.05 -7.35 -20.59
C LEU A 336 -8.23 -7.33 -21.56
N THR A 337 -8.73 -8.50 -21.96
CA THR A 337 -9.89 -8.62 -22.87
C THR A 337 -11.13 -7.96 -22.27
N TYR A 338 -11.31 -8.08 -20.95
CA TYR A 338 -12.41 -7.43 -20.25
C TYR A 338 -12.25 -5.91 -20.17
N PHE A 339 -11.06 -5.40 -19.85
CA PHE A 339 -10.84 -3.96 -19.69
C PHE A 339 -10.68 -3.19 -21.00
N GLU A 340 -10.42 -3.88 -22.12
CA GLU A 340 -10.35 -3.30 -23.47
C GLU A 340 -11.71 -2.91 -24.04
N LYS A 341 -12.73 -3.76 -23.81
CA LYS A 341 -14.14 -3.48 -24.18
C LYS A 341 -14.68 -2.29 -23.39
#